data_AF-A0A8C3S3S3-F1
#
_entry.id   AF-A0A8C3S3S3-F1
#
_cell.length_a   1.000
_cell.length_b   1.000
_cell.length_c   1.000
_cell.angle_alpha   90.00
_cell.angle_beta   90.00
_cell.angle_gamma   90.00
#
_symmetry.space_group_name_H-M   'P 1'
#
loop_
_entity.id
_entity.type
_entity.pdbx_description
1 polymer ?
#
loop_
_entity_poly.entity_id
_entity_poly.type
_entity_poly.pdbx_seq_one_letter_code
_entity_poly.pdbx_strand_id
1 'polypeptide(L)'
;MENQSRISDLLQSALDNLLEEDFKRFKDKLSHCAFKGKGNIPPGWLENANKIDTKNRLMKFYGAEAAVDVTIDIFTQIYLRDAAAKLREEREKACNSPSEEIPSVGVSPVGVEPTELCRGSV
;
A
#
# COMPACT_ATOMS: atom_id res chain seq x y z
N MET A 1 0.34 15.98 15.18
CA MET A 1 1.26 14.81 15.23
C MET A 1 0.62 13.51 14.72
N GLU A 2 -0.62 13.51 14.26
CA GLU A 2 -1.39 12.29 13.98
C GLU A 2 -0.91 11.48 12.76
N ASN A 3 -0.33 12.14 11.75
CA ASN A 3 0.08 11.48 10.51
C ASN A 3 1.31 10.55 10.70
N GLN A 4 2.27 10.94 11.53
CA GLN A 4 3.47 10.11 11.79
C GLN A 4 3.12 8.80 12.53
N SER A 5 2.14 8.84 13.42
CA SER A 5 1.71 7.66 14.16
C SER A 5 1.06 6.63 13.23
N ARG A 6 0.17 7.07 12.34
CA ARG A 6 -0.47 6.20 11.32
C ARG A 6 0.55 5.57 10.38
N ILE A 7 1.50 6.35 9.88
CA ILE A 7 2.55 5.84 8.99
C ILE A 7 3.45 4.83 9.71
N SER A 8 3.80 5.10 10.97
CA SER A 8 4.56 4.15 11.80
C SER A 8 3.82 2.81 11.92
N ASP A 9 2.52 2.86 12.23
CA ASP A 9 1.72 1.64 12.40
C ASP A 9 1.60 0.83 11.10
N LEU A 10 1.36 1.53 9.99
CA LEU A 10 1.28 0.95 8.65
C LEU A 10 2.58 0.26 8.24
N LEU A 11 3.74 0.89 8.47
CA LEU A 11 5.05 0.26 8.24
C LEU A 11 5.27 -0.93 9.17
N GLN A 12 4.88 -0.82 10.44
CA GLN A 12 5.02 -1.90 11.41
C GLN A 12 4.24 -3.14 10.96
N SER A 13 2.97 -2.97 10.59
CA SER A 13 2.08 -4.05 10.13
C SER A 13 2.60 -4.73 8.86
N ALA A 14 3.14 -3.94 7.93
CA ALA A 14 3.74 -4.43 6.70
C ALA A 14 4.96 -5.32 6.97
N LEU A 15 5.85 -4.89 7.86
CA LEU A 15 7.03 -5.65 8.25
C LEU A 15 6.67 -6.87 9.11
N ASP A 16 5.63 -6.77 9.94
CA ASP A 16 5.16 -7.87 10.78
C ASP A 16 4.61 -9.04 9.97
N ASN A 17 3.88 -8.77 8.89
CA ASN A 17 3.40 -9.79 7.95
C ASN A 17 4.50 -10.51 7.16
N LEU A 18 5.75 -10.02 7.19
CA LEU A 18 6.86 -10.69 6.50
C LEU A 18 7.30 -11.94 7.26
N LEU A 19 7.55 -13.00 6.48
CA LEU A 19 8.30 -14.15 6.95
C LEU A 19 9.75 -13.73 7.26
N GLU A 20 10.45 -14.49 8.10
CA GLU A 20 11.81 -14.16 8.51
C GLU A 20 12.79 -14.15 7.31
N GLU A 21 12.61 -15.07 6.36
CA GLU A 21 13.41 -15.12 5.12
C GLU A 21 13.19 -13.86 4.25
N ASP A 22 11.93 -13.50 4.06
CA ASP A 22 11.54 -12.31 3.31
C ASP A 22 12.06 -11.03 3.96
N PHE A 23 12.00 -10.96 5.30
CA PHE A 23 12.54 -9.85 6.05
C PHE A 23 14.07 -9.77 5.93
N LYS A 24 14.77 -10.90 5.90
CA LYS A 24 16.22 -10.92 5.63
C LYS A 24 16.54 -10.38 4.23
N ARG A 25 15.80 -10.82 3.20
CA ARG A 25 15.93 -10.30 1.83
C ARG A 25 15.60 -8.81 1.74
N PHE A 26 14.58 -8.36 2.47
CA PHE A 26 14.20 -6.96 2.58
C PHE A 26 15.37 -6.12 3.11
N LYS A 27 15.99 -6.53 4.23
CA LYS A 27 17.14 -5.82 4.81
C LYS A 27 18.35 -5.79 3.89
N ASP A 28 18.65 -6.91 3.23
CA ASP A 28 19.73 -6.98 2.23
C ASP A 28 19.50 -5.97 1.10
N LYS A 29 18.30 -6.00 0.48
CA LYS A 29 17.96 -5.05 -0.58
C LYS A 29 17.91 -3.62 -0.12
N LEU A 30 17.43 -3.34 1.08
CA LEU A 30 17.41 -2.00 1.64
C LEU A 30 18.82 -1.42 1.84
N SER A 31 19.82 -2.27 2.09
CA SER A 31 21.22 -1.83 2.24
C SER A 31 21.92 -1.59 0.89
N HIS A 32 21.46 -2.23 -0.18
CA HIS A 32 22.05 -2.13 -1.51
C HIS A 32 21.29 -1.18 -2.45
N CYS A 33 20.03 -0.87 -2.15
CA CYS A 33 19.20 -0.02 -2.99
C CYS A 33 19.28 1.44 -2.53
N ALA A 34 19.68 2.33 -3.43
CA ALA A 34 19.55 3.77 -3.22
C ALA A 34 18.16 4.22 -3.71
N PHE A 35 17.38 4.87 -2.84
CA PHE A 35 16.02 5.29 -3.19
C PHE A 35 15.98 6.76 -3.61
N LYS A 36 15.55 7.04 -4.85
CA LYS A 36 15.40 8.41 -5.40
C LYS A 36 16.62 9.33 -5.15
N GLY A 37 17.83 8.78 -5.23
CA GLY A 37 19.06 9.54 -5.00
C GLY A 37 19.36 9.87 -3.52
N LYS A 38 18.48 9.51 -2.57
CA LYS A 38 18.89 9.35 -1.17
C LYS A 38 19.73 8.08 -1.08
N GLY A 39 20.88 8.19 -0.41
CA GLY A 39 21.79 7.07 -0.20
C GLY A 39 21.11 5.86 0.47
N ASN A 40 21.84 4.76 0.58
CA ASN A 40 21.35 3.55 1.22
C ASN A 40 21.53 3.63 2.74
N ILE A 41 20.74 2.85 3.48
CA ILE A 41 20.98 2.64 4.91
C ILE A 41 22.16 1.68 5.04
N PRO A 42 23.21 2.02 5.82
CA PRO A 42 24.37 1.16 5.95
C PRO A 42 23.99 -0.22 6.52
N PRO A 43 24.55 -1.32 5.98
CA PRO A 43 24.15 -2.68 6.34
C PRO A 43 24.36 -3.01 7.81
N GLY A 44 25.40 -2.45 8.45
CA GLY A 44 25.66 -2.64 9.89
C GLY A 44 24.55 -2.08 10.79
N TRP A 45 23.68 -1.20 10.30
CA TRP A 45 22.50 -0.74 11.04
C TRP A 45 21.32 -1.71 10.92
N LEU A 46 21.31 -2.59 9.92
CA LEU A 46 20.22 -3.52 9.61
C LEU A 46 20.54 -4.96 10.03
N GLU A 47 21.82 -5.32 10.16
CA GLU A 47 22.25 -6.69 10.48
C GLU A 47 21.51 -7.29 11.68
N ASN A 48 21.53 -6.59 12.83
CA ASN A 48 20.83 -7.01 14.06
C ASN A 48 19.46 -6.32 14.26
N ALA A 49 18.98 -5.55 13.26
CA ALA A 49 17.71 -4.85 13.40
C ALA A 49 16.53 -5.83 13.32
N ASN A 50 15.63 -5.75 14.29
CA ASN A 50 14.32 -6.39 14.22
C ASN A 50 13.35 -5.54 13.37
N LYS A 51 12.11 -6.00 13.22
CA LYS A 51 11.07 -5.32 12.43
C LYS A 51 10.79 -3.89 12.93
N ILE A 52 10.77 -3.70 14.26
CA ILE A 52 10.56 -2.39 14.91
C ILE A 52 11.75 -1.44 14.68
N ASP A 53 12.97 -1.94 14.87
CA ASP A 53 14.21 -1.19 14.64
C ASP A 53 14.33 -0.76 13.18
N THR A 54 13.96 -1.65 12.25
CA THR A 54 14.00 -1.39 10.81
C THR A 54 13.00 -0.31 10.42
N LYS A 55 11.77 -0.36 10.95
CA LYS A 55 10.79 0.73 10.80
C LYS A 55 11.36 2.06 11.31
N ASN A 56 11.89 2.07 12.53
CA ASN A 56 12.43 3.29 13.12
C ASN A 56 13.60 3.83 12.28
N ARG A 57 14.42 2.96 11.68
CA ARG A 57 15.50 3.35 10.76
C ARG A 57 14.97 3.98 9.49
N LEU A 58 13.98 3.37 8.86
CA LEU A 58 13.33 3.88 7.65
C LEU A 58 12.77 5.28 7.90
N MET A 59 12.00 5.45 8.98
CA MET A 59 11.39 6.73 9.34
C MET A 59 12.44 7.79 9.66
N LYS A 60 13.52 7.44 10.38
CA LYS A 60 14.59 8.37 10.75
C LYS A 60 15.44 8.80 9.56
N PHE A 61 15.69 7.90 8.61
CA PHE A 61 16.57 8.16 7.48
C PHE A 61 15.85 8.78 6.27
N TYR A 62 14.71 8.21 5.89
CA TYR A 62 13.96 8.67 4.71
C TYR A 62 12.89 9.71 5.06
N GLY A 63 12.35 9.68 6.29
CA GLY A 63 11.15 10.41 6.69
C GLY A 63 9.90 9.53 6.54
N ALA A 64 8.80 9.91 7.20
CA ALA A 64 7.60 9.06 7.29
C ALA A 64 7.03 8.67 5.90
N GLU A 65 6.70 9.64 5.05
CA GLU A 65 6.12 9.34 3.73
C GLU A 65 7.08 8.57 2.81
N ALA A 66 8.34 9.00 2.75
CA ALA A 66 9.35 8.35 1.93
C ALA A 66 9.69 6.93 2.42
N ALA A 67 9.57 6.66 3.72
CA ALA A 67 9.77 5.33 4.27
C ALA A 67 8.73 4.31 3.75
N VAL A 68 7.48 4.73 3.56
CA VAL A 68 6.43 3.89 2.97
C VAL A 68 6.75 3.59 1.50
N ASP A 69 7.09 4.61 0.73
CA ASP A 69 7.46 4.48 -0.67
C ASP A 69 8.66 3.55 -0.87
N VAL A 70 9.71 3.67 -0.04
CA VAL A 70 10.87 2.77 -0.03
C VAL A 70 10.43 1.33 0.26
N THR A 71 9.60 1.13 1.27
CA THR A 71 9.16 -0.22 1.66
C THR A 71 8.41 -0.91 0.53
N ILE A 72 7.51 -0.19 -0.15
CA ILE A 72 6.76 -0.68 -1.31
C ILE A 72 7.69 -1.05 -2.47
N ASP A 73 8.67 -0.19 -2.76
CA ASP A 73 9.63 -0.43 -3.83
C ASP A 73 10.46 -1.70 -3.55
N ILE A 74 10.98 -1.84 -2.34
CA ILE A 74 11.75 -3.02 -1.94
C ILE A 74 10.88 -4.28 -1.98
N PHE A 75 9.63 -4.24 -1.48
CA PHE A 75 8.70 -5.37 -1.55
C PHE A 75 8.49 -5.82 -3.00
N THR A 76 8.37 -4.87 -3.93
CA THR A 76 8.26 -5.17 -5.36
C THR A 76 9.52 -5.85 -5.89
N GLN A 77 10.70 -5.39 -5.48
CA GLN A 77 11.99 -5.97 -5.89
C GLN A 77 12.24 -7.38 -5.31
N ILE A 78 11.73 -7.69 -4.11
CA ILE A 78 11.83 -9.03 -3.51
C ILE A 78 10.65 -9.93 -3.84
N TYR A 79 9.84 -9.58 -4.85
CA TYR A 79 8.69 -10.34 -5.35
C TYR A 79 7.48 -10.44 -4.40
N LEU A 80 7.43 -9.63 -3.35
CA LEU A 80 6.29 -9.52 -2.43
C LEU A 80 5.24 -8.54 -2.95
N ARG A 81 4.70 -8.84 -4.13
CA ARG A 81 3.73 -7.95 -4.82
C ARG A 81 2.44 -7.76 -4.03
N ASP A 82 1.98 -8.81 -3.34
CA ASP A 82 0.80 -8.75 -2.48
C ASP A 82 1.00 -7.78 -1.30
N ALA A 83 2.09 -7.95 -0.56
CA ALA A 83 2.45 -7.06 0.54
C ALA A 83 2.63 -5.60 0.07
N ALA A 84 3.23 -5.40 -1.12
CA ALA A 84 3.39 -4.07 -1.70
C ALA A 84 2.04 -3.43 -2.06
N ALA A 85 1.11 -4.20 -2.64
CA ALA A 85 -0.23 -3.74 -3.00
C ALA A 85 -1.04 -3.38 -1.75
N LYS A 86 -1.04 -4.25 -0.75
CA LYS A 86 -1.70 -4.00 0.54
C LYS A 86 -1.16 -2.73 1.22
N LEU A 87 0.16 -2.55 1.19
CA LEU A 87 0.78 -1.37 1.78
C LEU A 87 0.40 -0.06 1.06
N ARG A 88 0.25 -0.10 -0.26
CA ARG A 88 -0.23 1.04 -1.07
C ARG A 88 -1.68 1.39 -0.72
N GLU A 89 -2.54 0.38 -0.67
CA GLU A 89 -3.97 0.56 -0.36
C GLU A 89 -4.17 1.18 1.03
N GLU A 90 -3.50 0.64 2.05
CA GLU A 90 -3.62 1.16 3.42
C GLU A 90 -3.11 2.60 3.54
N ARG A 91 -2.10 2.98 2.75
CA ARG A 91 -1.60 4.36 2.70
C ARG A 91 -2.64 5.30 2.08
N GLU A 92 -3.33 4.87 1.04
CA GLU A 92 -4.39 5.63 0.39
C GLU A 92 -5.61 5.78 1.30
N LYS A 93 -6.02 4.71 1.98
CA LYS A 93 -7.05 4.77 3.04
C LYS A 93 -6.67 5.67 4.21
N ALA A 94 -5.40 5.72 4.60
CA ALA A 94 -4.97 6.63 5.66
C ALA A 94 -5.07 8.12 5.27
N CYS A 95 -5.05 8.43 3.97
CA CYS A 95 -5.23 9.77 3.40
C CYS A 95 -6.71 10.10 3.15
N ASN A 96 -7.53 9.10 2.87
CA ASN A 96 -8.97 9.21 2.70
C ASN A 96 -9.69 8.86 4.02
N SER A 97 -10.06 9.85 4.82
CA SER A 97 -11.14 9.68 5.80
C SER A 97 -12.31 8.90 5.15
N PRO A 98 -13.00 8.00 5.86
CA PRO A 98 -13.98 7.10 5.25
C PRO A 98 -15.16 7.91 4.72
N SER A 99 -15.15 8.25 3.44
CA SER A 99 -16.40 8.41 2.72
C SER A 99 -16.78 7.01 2.30
N GLU A 100 -17.52 6.38 3.20
CA GLU A 100 -18.64 5.52 2.89
C GLU A 100 -18.71 5.15 1.41
N GLU A 101 -18.31 3.92 1.11
CA GLU A 101 -18.71 3.22 -0.09
C GLU A 101 -20.23 2.99 -0.01
N ILE A 102 -20.97 4.08 -0.22
CA ILE A 102 -22.34 4.05 -0.69
C ILE A 102 -22.22 3.52 -2.13
N PRO A 103 -22.80 2.35 -2.48
CA PRO A 103 -22.91 1.97 -3.87
C PRO A 103 -23.93 2.90 -4.53
N SER A 104 -23.45 4.03 -5.06
CA SER A 104 -24.24 4.93 -5.90
C SER A 104 -24.26 4.37 -7.32
N VAL A 105 -25.40 3.74 -7.63
CA VAL A 105 -26.05 3.55 -8.92
C VAL A 105 -25.53 4.44 -10.07
N GLY A 106 -25.36 3.85 -11.27
CA GLY A 106 -25.40 4.62 -12.51
C GLY A 106 -24.79 3.97 -13.75
N VAL A 107 -25.61 3.20 -14.49
CA VAL A 107 -25.69 3.10 -15.97
C VAL A 107 -26.71 1.98 -16.27
N SER A 108 -27.74 2.07 -17.09
CA SER A 108 -28.46 3.11 -17.84
C SER A 108 -29.79 2.45 -18.29
N PRO A 109 -30.84 3.21 -18.65
CA PRO A 109 -32.13 2.63 -19.03
C PRO A 109 -32.07 2.03 -20.44
N VAL A 110 -32.40 0.74 -20.59
CA VAL A 110 -32.79 0.19 -21.89
C VAL A 110 -34.27 0.45 -22.09
N GLY A 111 -34.59 1.43 -22.92
CA GLY A 111 -35.93 1.58 -23.47
C GLY A 111 -36.23 0.41 -24.39
N VAL A 112 -37.33 -0.28 -24.14
CA VAL A 112 -37.99 -1.12 -25.14
C VAL A 112 -39.47 -0.74 -25.11
N GLU A 113 -39.98 -0.38 -26.28
CA GLU A 113 -41.31 0.13 -26.57
C GLU A 113 -42.47 -0.77 -26.08
N PRO A 114 -43.63 -0.18 -25.75
CA PRO A 114 -44.89 -0.91 -25.69
C PRO A 114 -45.42 -1.18 -27.11
N THR A 115 -45.42 -2.44 -27.55
CA THR A 115 -46.21 -2.86 -28.73
C THR A 115 -47.70 -2.82 -28.41
N GLU A 116 -48.36 -1.75 -28.83
CA GLU A 116 -49.81 -1.65 -28.96
C GLU A 116 -50.30 -2.62 -30.04
N LEU A 117 -50.84 -3.77 -29.65
CA LEU A 117 -51.51 -4.70 -30.55
C LEU A 117 -52.94 -4.21 -30.78
N CYS A 118 -53.17 -3.59 -31.94
CA CYS A 118 -54.47 -3.17 -32.42
C CYS A 118 -55.47 -4.35 -32.43
N ARG A 119 -56.53 -4.25 -31.63
CA ARG A 119 -57.74 -5.08 -31.77
C ARG A 119 -58.54 -4.55 -32.95
N GLY A 120 -58.48 -5.25 -34.08
CA GLY A 120 -59.34 -5.01 -35.23
C GLY A 120 -60.76 -5.48 -34.99
N SER A 121 -61.72 -4.63 -35.34
CA SER A 121 -63.13 -4.98 -35.56
C SER A 121 -63.32 -5.57 -36.96
N VAL A 122 -64.15 -6.61 -37.06
CA VAL A 122 -64.99 -6.91 -38.22
C VAL A 122 -66.41 -7.18 -37.73
#